data_AF-A0A933CBU0-F1
#
_entry.id   AF-A0A933CBU0-F1
#
_cell.length_a   1.000
_cell.length_b   1.000
_cell.length_c   1.000
_cell.angle_alpha   90.00
_cell.angle_beta   90.00
_cell.angle_gamma   90.00
#
_symmetry.space_group_name_H-M   'P 1'
#
loop_
_entity.id
_entity.type
_entity.pdbx_description
1 polymer ?
#
loop_
_entity_poly.entity_id
_entity_poly.type
_entity_poly.pdbx_seq_one_letter_code
_entity_poly.pdbx_strand_id
1 'polypeptide(L)'
;MEVKTIFTKRWFGFFFLMFLVWYPVTLLLVTMYEILLHPVFLLVGNIFTPLWILLVSYLYFRKARDDWSARFTTAIGWMAMFFLLSAVLAEPVYGYSWTSVFTWDVVNANWMNLAAILVGGVAAHKGTGREPTSSV
;
A
#
# COMPACT_ATOMS: atom_id res chain seq x y z
N MET A 1 -15.02 19.13 -5.54
CA MET A 1 -13.56 18.87 -5.56
C MET A 1 -13.27 18.06 -6.82
N GLU A 2 -12.44 18.55 -7.74
CA GLU A 2 -12.20 17.82 -8.98
C GLU A 2 -11.29 16.63 -8.73
N VAL A 3 -11.85 15.43 -8.80
CA VAL A 3 -11.18 14.12 -8.63
C VAL A 3 -9.89 14.00 -9.48
N LYS A 4 -9.83 14.70 -10.62
CA LYS A 4 -8.65 14.80 -11.49
C LYS A 4 -7.41 15.39 -10.82
N THR A 5 -7.56 16.23 -9.79
CA THR A 5 -6.42 16.81 -9.07
C THR A 5 -5.70 15.82 -8.16
N ILE A 6 -6.33 14.68 -7.82
CA ILE A 6 -5.75 13.65 -6.95
C ILE A 6 -5.10 12.54 -7.79
N PHE A 7 -5.77 12.06 -8.84
CA PHE A 7 -5.30 10.99 -9.72
C PHE A 7 -4.26 11.47 -10.74
N THR A 8 -3.09 11.85 -10.23
CA THR A 8 -1.96 12.33 -11.04
C THR A 8 -1.08 11.18 -11.53
N LYS A 9 -0.22 11.44 -12.52
CA LYS A 9 0.84 10.48 -12.95
C LYS A 9 1.70 10.01 -11.77
N ARG A 10 1.96 10.91 -10.81
CA ARG A 10 2.68 10.60 -9.56
C ARG A 10 1.92 9.58 -8.72
N TRP A 11 0.60 9.74 -8.56
CA TRP A 11 -0.25 8.82 -7.80
C TRP A 11 -0.15 7.39 -8.34
N PHE A 12 -0.29 7.21 -9.66
CA PHE A 12 -0.13 5.91 -10.30
C PHE A 12 1.32 5.40 -10.24
N GLY A 13 2.32 6.28 -10.46
CA GLY A 13 3.73 5.89 -10.43
C GLY A 13 4.15 5.33 -9.06
N PHE A 14 3.72 5.95 -7.97
CA PHE A 14 3.98 5.45 -6.61
C PHE A 14 3.19 4.16 -6.32
N PHE A 15 1.96 4.04 -6.81
CA PHE A 15 1.22 2.78 -6.73
C PHE A 15 1.94 1.64 -7.46
N PHE A 16 2.40 1.85 -8.69
CA PHE A 16 3.13 0.82 -9.44
C PHE A 16 4.47 0.48 -8.77
N LEU A 17 5.19 1.46 -8.24
CA LEU A 17 6.39 1.21 -7.42
C LEU A 17 6.07 0.33 -6.21
N MET A 18 4.98 0.64 -5.50
CA MET A 18 4.51 -0.16 -4.37
C MET A 18 4.26 -1.60 -4.80
N PHE A 19 3.46 -1.80 -5.86
CA PHE A 19 3.01 -3.11 -6.31
C PHE A 19 4.13 -3.95 -6.94
N LEU A 20 4.95 -3.36 -7.81
CA LEU A 20 6.02 -4.07 -8.54
C LEU A 20 7.13 -4.56 -7.62
N VAL A 21 7.36 -3.92 -6.48
CA VAL A 21 8.30 -4.41 -5.46
C VAL A 21 7.61 -5.39 -4.51
N TRP A 22 6.39 -5.06 -4.06
CA TRP A 22 5.66 -5.89 -3.13
C TRP A 22 5.39 -7.30 -3.69
N TYR A 23 4.91 -7.38 -4.92
CA TYR A 23 4.45 -8.64 -5.52
C TYR A 23 5.56 -9.70 -5.60
N PRO A 24 6.72 -9.46 -6.24
CA PRO A 24 7.79 -10.46 -6.32
C PRO A 24 8.38 -10.80 -4.95
N VAL A 25 8.50 -9.82 -4.04
CA VAL A 25 9.05 -10.08 -2.70
C VAL A 25 8.11 -11.00 -1.91
N THR A 26 6.80 -10.72 -1.91
CA THR A 26 5.82 -11.57 -1.24
C THR A 26 5.75 -12.96 -1.87
N LEU A 27 5.79 -13.05 -3.21
CA LEU A 27 5.84 -14.34 -3.91
C LEU A 27 7.06 -15.16 -3.49
N LEU A 28 8.25 -14.54 -3.42
CA LEU A 28 9.48 -15.20 -2.96
C LEU A 28 9.37 -15.66 -1.51
N LEU A 29 8.84 -14.82 -0.61
CA LEU A 29 8.67 -15.16 0.80
C LEU A 29 7.72 -16.35 0.99
N VAL A 30 6.59 -16.36 0.29
CA VAL A 30 5.64 -17.47 0.33
C VAL A 30 6.27 -18.73 -0.26
N THR A 31 6.97 -18.63 -1.39
CA THR A 31 7.66 -19.77 -2.00
C THR A 31 8.71 -20.37 -1.05
N MET A 32 9.51 -19.52 -0.39
CA MET A 32 10.49 -19.97 0.60
C MET A 32 9.84 -20.60 1.82
N TYR A 33 8.68 -20.10 2.25
CA TYR A 33 7.90 -20.73 3.31
C TYR A 33 7.45 -22.14 2.92
N GLU A 34 6.90 -22.33 1.72
CA GLU A 34 6.44 -23.65 1.25
C GLU A 34 7.60 -24.65 1.12
N ILE A 35 8.80 -24.21 0.71
CA ILE A 35 9.97 -25.07 0.55
C ILE A 35 10.62 -25.44 1.89
N LEU A 36 10.82 -24.44 2.77
CA LEU A 36 11.60 -24.61 3.99
C LEU A 36 10.72 -24.88 5.23
N LEU A 37 9.41 -24.64 5.13
CA LEU A 37 8.41 -24.75 6.19
C LEU A 37 8.76 -23.98 7.47
N HIS A 38 9.59 -22.94 7.34
CA HIS A 38 10.07 -22.17 8.48
C HIS A 38 9.17 -20.95 8.76
N PRO A 39 8.58 -20.81 9.96
CA PRO A 39 7.56 -19.80 10.25
C PRO A 39 8.06 -18.35 10.16
N VAL A 40 9.38 -18.13 10.23
CA VAL A 40 9.99 -16.80 10.01
C VAL A 40 9.58 -16.19 8.67
N PHE A 41 9.44 -16.98 7.59
CA PHE A 41 9.08 -16.42 6.29
C PHE A 41 7.66 -15.81 6.27
N LEU A 42 6.71 -16.43 6.98
CA LEU A 42 5.38 -15.85 7.19
C LEU A 42 5.45 -14.58 8.04
N LEU A 43 6.23 -14.59 9.12
CA LEU A 43 6.40 -13.41 9.97
C LEU A 43 6.99 -12.23 9.18
N VAL A 44 8.04 -12.49 8.40
CA VAL A 44 8.68 -11.47 7.55
C VAL A 44 7.69 -10.95 6.51
N GLY A 45 6.90 -11.82 5.86
CA GLY A 45 5.87 -11.39 4.89
C GLY A 45 4.80 -10.49 5.49
N ASN A 46 4.31 -10.82 6.69
CA ASN A 46 3.31 -10.04 7.41
C ASN A 46 3.84 -8.67 7.89
N ILE A 47 5.13 -8.56 8.19
CA ILE A 47 5.77 -7.29 8.58
C ILE A 47 6.17 -6.47 7.36
N PHE A 48 6.68 -7.12 6.31
CA PHE A 48 7.18 -6.47 5.10
C PHE A 48 6.08 -5.65 4.41
N THR A 49 4.91 -6.25 4.21
CA THR A 49 3.81 -5.59 3.46
C THR A 49 3.41 -4.23 4.07
N PRO A 50 3.01 -4.13 5.35
CA PRO A 50 2.62 -2.84 5.93
C PRO A 50 3.79 -1.84 6.02
N LEU A 51 5.02 -2.29 6.28
CA LEU A 51 6.19 -1.40 6.32
C LEU A 51 6.53 -0.82 4.95
N TRP A 52 6.47 -1.64 3.90
CA TRP A 52 6.71 -1.21 2.53
C TRP A 52 5.64 -0.20 2.09
N ILE A 53 4.37 -0.49 2.37
CA ILE A 53 3.26 0.43 2.08
C ILE A 53 3.41 1.74 2.86
N LEU A 54 3.79 1.68 4.14
CA LEU A 54 4.07 2.85 4.97
C LEU A 54 5.19 3.72 4.37
N LEU A 55 6.30 3.11 3.93
CA LEU A 55 7.41 3.82 3.30
C LEU A 55 6.98 4.50 2.00
N VAL A 56 6.31 3.77 1.12
CA VAL A 56 5.91 4.30 -0.20
C VAL A 56 4.88 5.40 -0.05
N SER A 57 3.90 5.23 0.83
CA SER A 57 2.91 6.27 1.13
C SER A 57 3.56 7.52 1.74
N TYR A 58 4.48 7.37 2.69
CA TYR A 58 5.27 8.47 3.24
C TYR A 58 6.00 9.26 2.12
N LEU A 59 6.71 8.56 1.23
CA LEU A 59 7.43 9.20 0.13
C LEU A 59 6.50 9.87 -0.89
N TYR A 60 5.33 9.29 -1.14
CA TYR A 60 4.30 9.88 -1.99
C TYR A 60 3.78 11.19 -1.40
N PHE A 61 3.33 11.18 -0.14
CA PHE A 61 2.70 12.33 0.50
C PHE A 61 3.66 13.50 0.72
N ARG A 62 4.96 13.26 0.91
CA ARG A 62 5.99 14.32 1.05
C ARG A 62 5.97 15.44 0.00
N LYS A 63 5.47 15.17 -1.21
CA LYS A 63 5.31 16.21 -2.26
C LYS A 63 3.92 16.21 -2.88
N ALA A 64 2.97 15.48 -2.31
CA ALA A 64 1.59 15.47 -2.76
C ALA A 64 0.74 16.40 -1.89
N ARG A 65 -0.52 16.60 -2.30
CA ARG A 65 -1.51 17.27 -1.45
C ARG A 65 -1.79 16.40 -0.23
N ASP A 66 -1.81 17.03 0.93
CA ASP A 66 -1.92 16.36 2.22
C ASP A 66 -3.10 16.89 3.05
N ASP A 67 -4.30 16.68 2.53
CA ASP A 67 -5.51 16.78 3.32
C ASP A 67 -6.11 15.40 3.57
N TRP A 68 -7.00 15.30 4.55
CA TRP A 68 -7.66 14.04 4.87
C TRP A 68 -8.37 13.42 3.66
N SER A 69 -8.98 14.25 2.80
CA SER A 69 -9.64 13.77 1.58
C SER A 69 -8.65 13.08 0.62
N ALA A 70 -7.48 13.66 0.36
CA ALA A 70 -6.46 13.06 -0.47
C ALA A 70 -5.88 11.77 0.17
N ARG A 71 -5.70 11.76 1.49
CA ARG A 71 -5.25 10.57 2.24
C ARG A 71 -6.21 9.41 2.10
N PHE A 72 -7.50 9.63 2.38
CA PHE A 72 -8.52 8.60 2.25
C PHE A 72 -8.71 8.14 0.80
N THR A 73 -8.71 9.06 -0.16
CA THR A 73 -8.82 8.72 -1.58
C THR A 73 -7.64 7.86 -2.03
N THR A 74 -6.43 8.18 -1.58
CA THR A 74 -5.24 7.38 -1.89
C THR A 74 -5.29 6.03 -1.21
N ALA A 75 -5.66 5.96 0.07
CA ALA A 75 -5.75 4.70 0.80
C ALA A 75 -6.76 3.75 0.15
N ILE A 76 -7.99 4.21 -0.12
CA ILE A 76 -9.03 3.40 -0.76
C ILE A 76 -8.64 3.07 -2.20
N GLY A 77 -8.16 4.04 -2.97
CA GLY A 77 -7.83 3.86 -4.38
C GLY A 77 -6.65 2.89 -4.59
N TRP A 78 -5.58 3.03 -3.80
CA TRP A 78 -4.46 2.08 -3.85
C TRP A 78 -4.87 0.69 -3.39
N MET A 79 -5.65 0.56 -2.32
CA MET A 79 -6.15 -0.75 -1.87
C MET A 79 -7.04 -1.43 -2.93
N ALA A 80 -7.93 -0.67 -3.57
CA ALA A 80 -8.77 -1.18 -4.65
C ALA A 80 -7.93 -1.67 -5.84
N MET A 81 -6.97 -0.86 -6.30
CA MET A 81 -6.06 -1.29 -7.38
C MET A 81 -5.18 -2.47 -6.99
N PHE A 82 -4.75 -2.53 -5.73
CA PHE A 82 -3.95 -3.64 -5.21
C PHE A 82 -4.72 -4.95 -5.26
N PHE A 83 -5.99 -4.95 -4.82
CA PHE A 83 -6.86 -6.12 -4.94
C PHE A 83 -7.14 -6.47 -6.40
N LEU A 84 -7.41 -5.50 -7.27
CA LEU A 84 -7.67 -5.74 -8.68
C LEU A 84 -6.46 -6.40 -9.38
N LEU A 85 -5.25 -5.86 -9.19
CA LEU A 85 -4.05 -6.46 -9.79
C LEU A 85 -3.73 -7.82 -9.17
N SER A 86 -3.94 -7.99 -7.86
CA SER A 86 -3.76 -9.29 -7.22
C SER A 86 -4.76 -10.33 -7.76
N ALA A 87 -6.01 -9.94 -7.99
CA ALA A 87 -7.04 -10.79 -8.57
C ALA A 87 -6.72 -11.18 -10.02
N VAL A 88 -6.21 -10.24 -10.83
CA VAL A 88 -5.73 -10.52 -12.20
C VAL A 88 -4.57 -11.52 -12.20
N LEU A 89 -3.72 -11.50 -11.17
CA LEU A 89 -2.58 -12.40 -11.05
C LEU A 89 -2.90 -13.72 -10.32
N ALA A 90 -4.06 -13.84 -9.67
CA ALA A 90 -4.45 -15.00 -8.86
C ALA A 90 -4.45 -16.30 -9.68
N GLU A 91 -5.13 -16.29 -10.82
CA GLU A 91 -5.25 -17.45 -11.69
C GLU A 91 -3.95 -17.77 -12.44
N PRO A 92 -3.30 -16.84 -13.16
CA PRO A 92 -2.12 -17.18 -13.95
C PRO A 92 -0.87 -17.53 -13.12
N VAL A 93 -0.75 -17.03 -11.89
CA VAL A 93 0.44 -17.28 -11.05
C VAL A 93 0.21 -18.38 -10.03
N TYR A 94 -0.98 -18.44 -9.44
CA TYR A 94 -1.27 -19.37 -8.34
C TYR A 94 -2.30 -20.46 -8.69
N GLY A 95 -2.95 -20.38 -9.86
CA GLY A 95 -4.00 -21.33 -10.26
C GLY A 95 -5.31 -21.19 -9.47
N TYR A 96 -5.47 -20.13 -8.66
CA TYR A 96 -6.68 -19.88 -7.88
C TYR A 96 -7.66 -18.97 -8.63
N SER A 97 -8.96 -19.19 -8.42
CA SER A 97 -9.99 -18.28 -8.95
C SER A 97 -9.77 -16.85 -8.45
N TRP A 98 -9.92 -15.85 -9.32
CA TRP A 98 -9.82 -14.42 -8.98
C TRP A 98 -10.76 -14.01 -7.84
N THR A 99 -11.88 -14.72 -7.66
CA THR A 99 -12.84 -14.48 -6.56
C THR A 99 -12.26 -14.77 -5.17
N SER A 100 -11.20 -15.59 -5.08
CA SER A 100 -10.52 -15.90 -3.81
C SER A 100 -9.88 -14.68 -3.14
N VAL A 101 -9.61 -13.62 -3.91
CA VAL A 101 -9.06 -12.35 -3.40
C VAL A 101 -10.13 -11.47 -2.74
N PHE A 102 -11.41 -11.66 -3.08
CA PHE A 102 -12.51 -10.84 -2.61
C PHE A 102 -13.31 -11.51 -1.48
N THR A 103 -12.61 -12.07 -0.49
CA THR A 103 -13.22 -12.64 0.71
C THR A 103 -13.13 -11.66 1.89
N TRP A 104 -14.04 -11.79 2.85
CA TRP A 104 -14.01 -10.99 4.08
C TRP A 104 -12.71 -11.19 4.87
N ASP A 105 -12.15 -12.40 4.85
CA ASP A 105 -10.89 -12.70 5.52
C ASP A 105 -9.72 -11.95 4.88
N VAL A 106 -9.67 -11.88 3.55
CA VAL A 106 -8.62 -11.12 2.83
C VAL A 106 -8.78 -9.63 3.08
N VAL A 107 -10.00 -9.09 3.04
CA VAL A 107 -10.26 -7.68 3.36
C VAL A 107 -9.83 -7.36 4.78
N ASN A 108 -10.19 -8.21 5.74
CA ASN A 108 -9.79 -8.05 7.14
C ASN A 108 -8.27 -8.17 7.29
N ALA A 109 -7.59 -9.14 6.67
CA ALA A 109 -6.14 -9.25 6.74
C ALA A 109 -5.38 -8.01 6.20
N ASN A 110 -6.03 -7.22 5.33
CA ASN A 110 -5.44 -6.06 4.68
C ASN A 110 -5.80 -4.70 5.32
N TRP A 111 -6.54 -4.65 6.43
CA TRP A 111 -6.87 -3.37 7.08
C TRP A 111 -5.62 -2.63 7.57
N MET A 112 -4.58 -3.37 7.99
CA MET A 112 -3.28 -2.81 8.37
C MET A 112 -2.60 -2.04 7.24
N ASN A 113 -2.81 -2.47 5.99
CA ASN A 113 -2.24 -1.80 4.81
C ASN A 113 -2.92 -0.45 4.56
N LEU A 114 -4.24 -0.39 4.76
CA LEU A 114 -4.98 0.87 4.73
C LEU A 114 -4.49 1.83 5.82
N ALA A 115 -4.32 1.33 7.05
CA ALA A 115 -3.78 2.10 8.16
C ALA A 115 -2.36 2.62 7.85
N ALA A 116 -1.49 1.79 7.27
CA ALA A 116 -0.15 2.17 6.87
C ALA A 116 -0.13 3.35 5.88
N ILE A 117 -1.03 3.37 4.89
CA ILE A 117 -1.14 4.49 3.94
C ILE A 117 -1.51 5.80 4.66
N LEU A 118 -2.50 5.74 5.55
CA LEU A 118 -2.94 6.92 6.31
C LEU A 118 -1.85 7.44 7.25
N VAL A 119 -1.18 6.54 7.97
CA VAL A 119 -0.07 6.88 8.88
C VAL A 119 1.11 7.45 8.10
N GLY A 120 1.43 6.90 6.92
CA GLY A 120 2.48 7.43 6.05
C GLY A 120 2.20 8.86 5.61
N GLY A 121 0.95 9.17 5.27
CA GLY A 121 0.51 10.53 4.98
C GLY A 121 0.67 11.49 6.17
N VAL A 122 0.23 11.08 7.37
CA VAL A 122 0.41 11.88 8.60
C VAL A 122 1.89 12.11 8.91
N ALA A 123 2.72 11.07 8.81
CA ALA A 123 4.14 11.12 9.12
C ALA A 123 4.92 12.02 8.15
N ALA A 124 4.53 12.06 6.87
CA ALA A 124 5.17 12.87 5.84
C ALA A 124 5.18 14.37 6.17
N HIS A 125 4.19 14.87 6.91
CA HIS A 125 4.01 16.29 7.18
C HIS A 125 4.27 16.71 8.62
N LYS A 126 4.34 15.77 9.58
CA LYS A 126 4.85 16.07 10.92
C LYS A 126 6.36 16.42 10.93
N GLY A 127 7.11 15.92 9.95
CA GLY A 127 8.55 16.20 9.81
C GLY A 127 8.90 17.51 9.07
N THR A 128 7.94 18.12 8.36
CA THR A 128 8.16 19.36 7.60
C THR A 128 7.75 20.57 8.42
N GLY A 129 8.32 20.73 9.63
CA GLY A 129 8.05 21.84 10.54
C GLY A 129 7.81 23.14 9.80
N ARG A 130 6.54 23.49 9.58
CA ARG A 130 6.16 24.87 9.39
C ARG A 130 6.31 25.45 10.77
N GLU A 131 7.47 26.07 11.00
CA GLU A 131 7.56 27.07 12.04
C GLU A 131 6.35 28.00 11.87
N PRO A 132 5.59 28.27 12.93
CA PRO A 132 4.59 29.32 12.86
C PRO A 132 5.36 30.58 12.50
N THR A 133 5.15 31.11 11.29
CA THR A 133 5.59 32.45 10.93
C THR A 133 4.93 33.37 11.95
N SER A 134 5.70 33.80 12.94
CA SER A 134 5.32 34.85 13.86
C SER A 134 5.09 36.10 13.03
N SER A 135 3.82 36.44 12.82
CA SER A 135 3.45 37.75 12.31
C SER A 135 3.78 38.77 13.39
N VAL A 136 4.85 39.54 13.17
CA VAL A 136 5.07 40.86 13.78
C VAL A 136 4.06 41.84 13.20
#